data_AF-A0ABD0MU98-F1
#
_entry.id   AF-A0ABD0MU98-F1
#
_cell.length_a   1.000
_cell.length_b   1.000
_cell.length_c   1.000
_cell.angle_alpha   90.00
_cell.angle_beta   90.00
_cell.angle_gamma   90.00
#
_symmetry.space_group_name_H-M   'P 1'
#
loop_
_entity.id
_entity.type
_entity.pdbx_description
1 polymer ?
#
loop_
_entity_poly.entity_id
_entity_poly.type
_entity_poly.pdbx_seq_one_letter_code
_entity_poly.pdbx_strand_id
1 'polypeptide(L)'
;YLHWYRQYGRSKPEFLVLTYSSAKEAKRSVIDPRFTVNNTKREHVDLKISSAAVSDSALYYCALQPTVTENTSALYKNLLQ
;
A
#
# COMPACT_ATOMS: atom_id res chain seq x y z
N TYR A 1 -8.09 4.28 -10.01
CA TYR A 1 -6.68 3.99 -9.71
C TYR A 1 -6.60 3.55 -8.25
N LEU A 2 -5.73 2.63 -7.88
CA LEU A 2 -5.67 2.08 -6.53
C LEU A 2 -4.21 2.10 -6.04
N HIS A 3 -3.99 2.69 -4.88
CA HIS A 3 -2.71 2.72 -4.20
C HIS A 3 -2.60 1.57 -3.20
N TRP A 4 -1.42 0.97 -3.12
CA TRP A 4 -1.07 -0.04 -2.11
C TRP A 4 0.00 0.49 -1.18
N TYR A 5 -0.18 0.21 0.11
CA TYR A 5 0.75 0.58 1.18
C TYR A 5 1.02 -0.61 2.10
N ARG A 6 2.17 -0.56 2.77
CA ARG A 6 2.55 -1.49 3.84
C ARG A 6 2.94 -0.71 5.09
N GLN A 7 2.56 -1.19 6.27
CA GLN A 7 2.92 -0.59 7.54
C GLN A 7 3.48 -1.64 8.50
N TYR A 8 4.69 -1.39 8.99
CA TYR A 8 5.34 -2.24 9.99
C TYR A 8 5.06 -1.71 11.40
N GLY A 9 4.40 -2.51 12.24
CA GLY A 9 4.07 -2.10 13.61
C GLY A 9 3.32 -0.77 13.62
N ARG A 10 3.84 0.22 14.36
CA ARG A 10 3.28 1.58 14.45
C ARG A 10 3.98 2.60 13.55
N SER A 11 4.73 2.16 12.54
CA SER A 11 5.42 3.04 11.59
C SER A 11 4.43 3.82 10.71
N LYS A 12 4.91 4.78 9.92
CA LYS A 12 4.09 5.34 8.84
C LYS A 12 3.85 4.29 7.73
N PRO A 13 2.70 4.33 7.03
CA PRO A 13 2.51 3.52 5.83
C PRO A 13 3.50 3.89 4.72
N GLU A 14 4.15 2.89 4.15
CA GLU A 14 5.08 2.98 3.03
C GLU A 14 4.33 2.71 1.72
N PHE A 15 4.50 3.56 0.72
CA PHE A 15 3.92 3.34 -0.60
C PHE A 15 4.60 2.16 -1.30
N LEU A 16 3.81 1.20 -1.79
CA LEU A 16 4.32 0.05 -2.55
C LEU A 16 4.17 0.26 -4.06
N VAL A 17 2.94 0.54 -4.52
CA VAL A 17 2.61 0.55 -5.95
C VAL A 17 1.23 1.18 -6.21
N LEU A 18 1.09 1.81 -7.38
CA LEU A 18 -0.15 2.39 -7.89
C LEU A 18 -0.60 1.65 -9.14
N THR A 19 -1.80 1.07 -9.14
CA THR A 19 -2.40 0.48 -10.35
C THR A 19 -3.56 1.33 -10.89
N TYR A 20 -3.79 1.28 -12.19
CA TYR A 20 -4.96 1.89 -12.82
C TYR A 20 -5.93 0.78 -13.17
N SER A 21 -7.24 0.98 -12.98
CA SER A 21 -8.27 -0.04 -13.30
C SER A 21 -8.25 -0.47 -14.76
N SER A 22 -7.76 0.38 -15.66
CA SER A 22 -7.58 0.09 -17.09
C SER A 22 -6.28 -0.66 -17.41
N ALA A 23 -5.39 -0.90 -16.44
CA ALA A 23 -4.14 -1.60 -16.68
C ALA A 23 -4.44 -3.05 -17.08
N LYS A 24 -3.95 -3.44 -18.26
CA LYS A 24 -4.10 -4.79 -18.83
C LYS A 24 -3.00 -5.75 -18.37
N GLU A 25 -1.86 -5.19 -17.98
CA GLU A 25 -0.67 -5.93 -17.55
C GLU A 25 -0.43 -5.75 -16.05
N ALA A 26 0.19 -6.76 -15.45
CA ALA A 26 0.55 -6.72 -14.05
C ALA A 26 1.68 -5.70 -13.82
N LYS A 27 1.50 -4.83 -12.82
CA LYS A 27 2.48 -3.80 -12.48
C LYS A 27 3.36 -4.24 -11.32
N ARG A 28 4.66 -4.20 -11.51
CA ARG A 28 5.65 -4.49 -10.46
C ARG A 28 5.90 -3.23 -9.61
N SER A 29 6.08 -3.42 -8.30
CA SER A 29 6.55 -2.34 -7.43
C SER A 29 7.99 -1.95 -7.77
N VAL A 30 8.28 -0.66 -7.70
CA VAL A 30 9.64 -0.12 -7.87
C VAL A 30 10.45 -0.25 -6.56
N ILE A 31 9.77 -0.30 -5.42
CA ILE A 31 10.40 -0.34 -4.09
C ILE A 31 10.85 -1.77 -3.75
N ASP A 32 10.01 -2.77 -4.03
CA ASP A 32 10.35 -4.18 -3.84
C ASP A 32 9.82 -5.01 -5.03
N PRO A 33 10.70 -5.50 -5.91
CA PRO A 33 10.33 -6.26 -7.11
C PRO A 33 9.53 -7.55 -6.87
N ARG A 34 9.45 -8.03 -5.62
CA ARG A 34 8.62 -9.17 -5.24
C ARG A 34 7.13 -8.84 -5.24
N PHE A 35 6.78 -7.56 -5.11
CA PHE A 35 5.40 -7.11 -5.17
C PHE A 35 4.96 -6.87 -6.60
N THR A 36 3.83 -7.47 -6.97
CA THR A 36 3.18 -7.31 -8.27
C THR A 36 1.69 -7.10 -8.06
N VAL A 37 1.10 -6.14 -8.77
CA VAL A 37 -0.34 -5.88 -8.75
C VAL A 37 -0.97 -6.24 -10.07
N ASN A 38 -2.07 -6.98 -10.02
CA ASN A 38 -2.87 -7.28 -11.20
C ASN A 38 -4.31 -6.78 -10.97
N ASN A 39 -4.97 -6.36 -12.05
CA ASN A 39 -6.41 -6.14 -12.04
C ASN A 39 -7.08 -7.41 -12.54
N THR A 40 -8.00 -7.99 -11.76
CA THR A 40 -8.78 -9.14 -12.19
C THR A 40 -10.13 -8.70 -12.78
N LYS A 41 -10.82 -9.63 -13.45
CA LYS A 41 -12.14 -9.38 -14.02
C LYS A 41 -13.16 -9.34 -12.88
N ARG A 42 -13.51 -8.13 -12.40
CA ARG A 42 -14.65 -7.72 -11.53
C ARG A 42 -14.23 -6.73 -10.44
N GLU A 43 -13.59 -5.61 -10.79
CA GLU A 43 -13.22 -4.55 -9.84
C GLU A 43 -12.29 -4.97 -8.69
N HIS A 44 -11.73 -6.17 -8.74
CA HIS A 44 -10.77 -6.67 -7.78
C HIS A 44 -9.36 -6.37 -8.24
N VAL A 45 -8.51 -6.04 -7.28
CA VAL A 45 -7.09 -5.79 -7.48
C VAL A 45 -6.33 -6.67 -6.51
N ASP A 46 -5.45 -7.52 -7.04
CA ASP A 46 -4.64 -8.41 -6.21
C ASP A 46 -3.26 -7.79 -6.02
N LEU A 47 -2.80 -7.71 -4.77
CA LEU A 47 -1.38 -7.51 -4.45
C LEU A 47 -0.75 -8.88 -4.19
N LYS A 48 0.16 -9.29 -5.08
CA LYS A 48 0.94 -10.53 -4.94
C LYS A 48 2.34 -10.20 -4.44
N ILE A 49 2.79 -10.94 -3.43
CA ILE A 49 4.19 -10.98 -2.98
C ILE A 49 4.81 -12.34 -3.37
N SER A 50 5.87 -12.35 -4.17
CA SER A 50 6.60 -13.57 -4.50
C SER A 50 7.58 -13.93 -3.37
N SER A 51 7.69 -15.23 -3.05
CA SER A 51 8.61 -15.73 -2.01
C SER A 51 8.40 -15.02 -0.66
N ALA A 52 7.15 -15.01 -0.20
CA ALA A 52 6.78 -14.41 1.08
C ALA A 52 7.53 -15.08 2.24
N ALA A 53 8.01 -14.26 3.17
CA ALA A 53 8.71 -14.69 4.37
C ALA A 53 8.04 -14.08 5.62
N VAL A 54 8.39 -14.59 6.80
CA VAL A 54 7.86 -14.09 8.09
C VAL A 54 8.14 -12.58 8.25
N SER A 55 9.25 -12.08 7.71
CA SER A 55 9.61 -10.65 7.70
C SER A 55 8.67 -9.75 6.88
N ASP A 56 7.81 -10.34 6.03
CA ASP A 56 6.80 -9.59 5.28
C ASP A 56 5.51 -9.36 6.09
N SER A 57 5.44 -9.88 7.31
CA SER A 57 4.29 -9.70 8.21
C SER A 57 4.13 -8.22 8.56
N ALA A 58 3.03 -7.63 8.09
CA ALA A 58 2.73 -6.21 8.19
C ALA A 58 1.24 -5.97 7.93
N LEU A 59 0.77 -4.75 8.20
CA LEU A 59 -0.54 -4.30 7.73
C LEU A 59 -0.42 -3.82 6.28
N TYR A 60 -1.34 -4.27 5.42
CA TYR A 60 -1.38 -3.90 4.01
C TYR A 60 -2.68 -3.17 3.73
N TYR A 61 -2.56 -1.97 3.17
CA TYR A 61 -3.69 -1.10 2.88
C TYR A 61 -3.84 -0.89 1.38
N CYS A 62 -5.07 -0.97 0.88
CA CYS A 62 -5.44 -0.45 -0.43
C CYS A 62 -6.26 0.84 -0.26
N ALA A 63 -6.02 1.82 -1.12
CA ALA A 63 -6.72 3.11 -1.08
C ALA A 63 -7.04 3.60 -2.49
N LEU A 64 -8.32 3.85 -2.76
CA LEU A 64 -8.80 4.40 -4.05
C LEU A 64 -8.44 5.87 -4.19
N GLN A 65 -8.50 6.60 -3.08
CA GLN A 65 -8.05 7.98 -2.94
C GLN A 65 -7.06 8.02 -1.77
N PRO A 66 -5.91 8.70 -1.87
CA PRO A 66 -4.99 8.84 -0.74
C PRO A 66 -5.69 9.60 0.39
N THR A 67 -6.19 8.89 1.39
CA THR A 67 -6.76 9.48 2.61
C THR A 67 -5.73 9.63 3.72
N VAL A 68 -4.54 9.06 3.55
CA VAL A 68 -3.40 9.28 4.44
C VAL A 68 -2.74 10.61 4.06
N THR A 69 -3.41 11.71 4.41
CA THR A 69 -2.72 12.99 4.56
C THR A 69 -1.97 12.92 5.88
N GLU A 70 -0.69 13.31 5.89
CA GLU A 70 0.09 13.44 7.12
C GLU A 70 -0.68 14.38 8.07
N ASN A 71 -1.41 13.80 9.02
CA ASN A 71 -2.26 14.59 9.90
C ASN A 71 -1.39 15.17 11.00
N THR A 72 -0.70 16.27 10.69
CA THR A 72 0.08 17.05 11.66
C THR A 72 -0.76 17.45 12.89
N SER A 73 -2.10 17.46 12.78
CA SER A 73 -2.99 17.74 13.90
C SER A 73 -2.99 16.67 15.01
N ALA A 74 -2.57 15.42 14.74
CA ALA A 74 -2.43 14.39 15.77
C ALA A 74 -1.13 14.54 16.59
N LEU A 75 -0.10 15.19 16.04
CA LEU A 75 1.13 15.52 16.77
C LEU A 75 0.91 16.70 17.72
N TYR A 76 0.07 17.69 17.36
CA TYR A 76 -0.23 18.83 18.25
C TYR A 76 -0.93 18.41 19.55
N LYS A 77 -1.78 17.37 19.53
CA LYS A 77 -2.48 16.92 20.75
C LYS A 77 -1.60 16.17 21.75
N ASN A 78 -0.43 15.69 21.34
CA ASN A 78 0.50 14.96 22.22
C ASN A 78 1.70 15.80 22.67
N LEU A 79 1.81 17.06 22.21
CA LEU A 79 2.88 17.99 22.59
C LEU A 79 2.45 18.99 23.68
N LEU A 80 1.22 18.87 24.18
CA LEU A 80 0.66 19.71 25.25
C LEU A 80 0.39 18.93 26.54
N GLN A 81 1.14 17.86 26.80
CA GLN A 81 1.12 17.17 28.10
C GLN A 81 2.50 17.17 28.75
#